data_AF-A0A4U2EA06-F1
#
_entry.id   AF-A0A4U2EA06-F1
#
_cell.length_a   1.000
_cell.length_b   1.000
_cell.length_c   1.000
_cell.angle_alpha   90.00
_cell.angle_beta   90.00
_cell.angle_gamma   90.00
#
_symmetry.space_group_name_H-M   'P 1'
#
loop_
_entity.id
_entity.type
_entity.pdbx_description
1 polymer ?
#
loop_
_entity_poly.entity_id
_entity_poly.type
_entity_poly.pdbx_seq_one_letter_code
_entity_poly.pdbx_strand_id
1 'polypeptide(L)'
;MESLEIKESQMKVLNQMEMMLNDVLGRNKQSKQWQTTQIISFDAKDKHARMSISSNGRNVKFELGRQSQELIDKIERLIKEEAK
;
A
#
# COMPACT_ATOMS: atom_id res chain seq x y z
N MET A 1 3.49 29.07 -36.68
CA MET A 1 4.37 28.22 -35.85
C MET A 1 3.96 28.33 -34.38
N GLU A 2 3.85 29.56 -33.87
CA GLU A 2 3.40 29.91 -32.50
C GLU A 2 2.07 29.26 -32.04
N SER A 3 1.06 29.18 -32.91
CA SER A 3 -0.25 28.57 -32.56
C SER A 3 -0.20 27.05 -32.32
N LEU A 4 0.73 26.34 -32.96
CA LEU A 4 0.94 24.90 -32.74
C LEU A 4 1.60 24.65 -31.38
N GLU A 5 2.61 25.46 -31.05
CA GLU A 5 3.32 25.40 -29.79
C GLU A 5 2.42 25.71 -28.58
N ILE A 6 1.48 26.65 -28.75
CA ILE A 6 0.43 26.93 -27.75
C ILE A 6 -0.48 25.72 -27.55
N LYS A 7 -0.91 25.06 -28.64
CA LYS A 7 -1.78 23.87 -28.55
C LYS A 7 -1.06 22.69 -27.88
N GLU A 8 0.21 22.46 -28.22
CA GLU A 8 1.03 21.42 -27.61
C GLU A 8 1.25 21.67 -26.11
N SER A 9 1.51 22.92 -25.74
CA SER A 9 1.64 23.34 -24.34
C SER A 9 0.33 23.14 -23.56
N GLN A 10 -0.81 23.52 -24.14
CA GLN A 10 -2.13 23.31 -23.53
C GLN A 10 -2.46 21.82 -23.37
N MET A 11 -2.15 21.00 -24.38
CA MET A 11 -2.34 19.54 -24.33
C MET A 11 -1.50 18.90 -23.21
N LYS A 12 -0.26 19.36 -23.03
CA LYS A 12 0.62 18.90 -21.95
C LYS A 12 0.05 19.23 -20.57
N VAL A 13 -0.49 20.44 -20.40
CA VAL A 13 -1.13 20.86 -19.14
C VAL A 13 -2.39 20.02 -18.85
N LEU A 14 -3.23 19.77 -19.87
CA LEU A 14 -4.43 18.93 -19.71
C LEU A 14 -4.06 17.49 -19.32
N ASN A 15 -3.04 16.89 -19.94
CA ASN A 15 -2.58 15.55 -19.58
C ASN A 15 -2.02 15.49 -18.15
N GLN A 16 -1.30 16.52 -17.71
CA GLN A 16 -0.82 16.61 -16.32
C GLN A 16 -1.96 16.75 -15.33
N MET A 17 -2.99 17.54 -15.66
CA MET A 17 -4.21 17.65 -14.85
C MET A 17 -4.97 16.32 -14.78
N GLU A 18 -5.08 15.59 -15.90
CA GLU A 18 -5.72 14.28 -15.94
C GLU A 18 -4.96 13.24 -15.08
N MET A 19 -3.63 13.22 -15.13
CA MET A 19 -2.82 12.36 -14.26
C MET A 19 -3.01 12.70 -12.78
N MET A 20 -2.97 13.99 -12.42
CA MET A 20 -3.20 14.43 -11.02
C MET A 20 -4.62 14.11 -10.56
N LEU A 21 -5.62 14.30 -11.41
CA LEU A 21 -7.00 13.95 -11.11
C LEU A 21 -7.16 12.44 -10.95
N ASN A 22 -6.50 11.62 -11.76
CA ASN A 22 -6.49 10.17 -11.58
C ASN A 22 -5.78 9.73 -10.30
N ASP A 23 -4.72 10.42 -9.87
CA ASP A 23 -4.06 10.14 -8.59
C ASP A 23 -4.91 10.57 -7.38
N VAL A 24 -5.67 11.67 -7.52
CA VAL A 24 -6.54 12.18 -6.45
C VAL A 24 -7.86 11.40 -6.39
N LEU A 25 -8.46 11.08 -7.53
CA LEU A 25 -9.73 10.36 -7.65
C LEU A 25 -9.55 8.84 -7.65
N GLY A 26 -8.39 8.33 -8.06
CA GLY A 26 -8.00 6.92 -7.92
C GLY A 26 -7.83 6.51 -6.46
N ARG A 27 -7.51 7.46 -5.57
CA ARG A 27 -7.64 7.28 -4.11
C ARG A 27 -9.10 7.09 -3.66
N ASN A 28 -10.09 7.56 -4.41
CA ASN A 28 -11.51 7.35 -4.11
C ASN A 28 -12.06 6.03 -4.67
N LYS A 29 -11.35 5.39 -5.62
CA LYS A 29 -11.61 4.01 -6.07
C LYS A 29 -10.87 2.96 -5.23
N GLN A 30 -10.31 3.36 -4.10
CA GLN A 30 -9.75 2.43 -3.12
C GLN A 30 -10.89 1.53 -2.63
N SER A 31 -10.91 0.28 -3.12
CA SER A 31 -11.75 -0.76 -2.54
C SER A 31 -11.63 -0.67 -1.03
N LYS A 32 -12.72 -0.59 -0.26
CA LYS A 32 -12.68 -0.57 1.22
C LYS A 32 -11.99 -1.81 1.82
N GLN A 33 -11.56 -2.73 0.97
CA GLN A 33 -10.89 -3.97 1.27
C GLN A 33 -9.39 -3.74 1.45
N TRP A 34 -8.85 -4.33 2.51
CA TRP A 34 -7.41 -4.42 2.73
C TRP A 34 -6.81 -5.38 1.69
N GLN A 35 -5.64 -5.03 1.17
CA GLN A 35 -4.85 -5.93 0.32
C GLN A 35 -4.02 -6.82 1.23
N THR A 36 -4.39 -8.10 1.33
CA THR A 36 -3.72 -9.09 2.18
C THR A 36 -2.82 -9.99 1.36
N THR A 37 -1.54 -10.03 1.73
CA THR A 37 -0.51 -10.90 1.15
C THR A 37 -0.03 -11.89 2.21
N GLN A 38 0.09 -13.16 1.83
CA GLN A 38 0.67 -14.17 2.69
C GLN A 38 2.20 -14.04 2.68
N ILE A 39 2.81 -13.88 3.85
CA ILE A 39 4.26 -13.70 4.00
C ILE A 39 4.96 -15.05 3.83
N ILE A 40 4.37 -16.09 4.41
CA ILE A 40 4.87 -17.45 4.35
C ILE A 40 3.70 -18.44 4.41
N SER A 41 3.86 -19.56 3.69
CA SER A 41 2.93 -20.68 3.72
C SER A 41 3.37 -21.70 4.77
N PHE A 42 2.39 -22.23 5.50
CA PHE A 42 2.59 -23.31 6.46
C PHE A 42 1.68 -24.48 6.09
N ASP A 43 2.12 -25.69 6.36
CA ASP A 43 1.30 -26.89 6.16
C ASP A 43 0.13 -26.96 7.17
N ALA A 44 0.34 -26.40 8.37
CA ALA A 44 -0.68 -26.33 9.40
C ALA A 44 -1.71 -25.23 9.09
N LYS A 45 -2.97 -25.63 8.89
CA LYS A 45 -4.08 -24.74 8.47
C LYS A 45 -4.26 -23.48 9.31
N ASP A 46 -4.07 -23.57 10.64
CA ASP A 46 -4.29 -22.42 11.51
C ASP A 46 -2.99 -21.68 11.87
N LYS A 47 -1.85 -22.10 11.31
CA LYS A 47 -0.60 -21.33 11.38
C LYS A 47 -0.53 -20.44 10.16
N HIS A 48 -0.42 -19.13 10.38
CA HIS A 48 -0.39 -18.16 9.30
C HIS A 48 0.49 -16.96 9.67
N ALA A 49 1.02 -16.33 8.65
CA ALA A 49 1.68 -15.04 8.75
C ALA A 49 1.31 -14.24 7.50
N ARG A 50 0.60 -13.14 7.70
CA ARG A 50 0.04 -12.33 6.61
C ARG A 50 0.31 -10.85 6.88
N MET A 51 0.48 -10.10 5.81
CA MET A 51 0.55 -8.65 5.83
C MET A 51 -0.68 -8.11 5.11
N SER A 52 -1.35 -7.14 5.71
CA SER A 52 -2.47 -6.44 5.09
C SER A 52 -2.15 -4.96 5.00
N ILE A 53 -2.32 -4.37 3.82
CA ILE A 53 -2.16 -2.94 3.57
C ILE A 53 -3.54 -2.34 3.38
N SER A 54 -3.83 -1.24 4.08
CA SER A 54 -5.10 -0.54 3.94
C SER A 54 -5.24 0.00 2.52
N SER A 55 -6.49 0.19 2.10
CA SER A 55 -6.77 0.67 0.76
C SER A 55 -6.11 2.01 0.42
N ASN A 56 -5.91 2.86 1.44
CA ASN A 56 -5.19 4.13 1.33
C ASN A 56 -3.67 4.06 1.48
N GLY A 57 -3.11 2.86 1.67
CA GLY A 57 -1.67 2.63 1.85
C GLY A 57 -1.09 3.17 3.16
N ARG A 58 -1.91 3.80 4.02
CA ARG A 58 -1.43 4.47 5.23
C ARG A 58 -1.29 3.56 6.43
N ASN A 59 -1.97 2.43 6.45
CA ASN A 59 -1.93 1.48 7.55
C ASN A 59 -1.45 0.12 7.06
N VAL A 60 -0.58 -0.50 7.85
CA VAL A 60 -0.11 -1.87 7.65
C VAL A 60 -0.48 -2.68 8.88
N LYS A 61 -0.97 -3.91 8.66
CA LYS A 61 -1.26 -4.88 9.72
C LYS A 61 -0.50 -6.16 9.45
N PHE A 62 0.23 -6.65 10.46
CA PHE A 62 0.77 -8.00 10.48
C PHE A 62 -0.14 -8.89 11.31
N GLU A 63 -0.55 -10.03 10.74
CA GLU A 63 -1.40 -11.03 11.41
C GLU A 63 -0.63 -12.35 11.49
N LEU A 64 -0.36 -12.80 12.71
CA LEU A 64 0.49 -13.94 13.02
C LEU A 64 -0.27 -14.95 13.89
N GLY A 65 -0.63 -16.09 13.32
CA GLY A 65 -1.33 -17.16 14.01
C GLY A 65 -0.38 -18.23 14.52
N ARG A 66 -0.55 -18.68 15.77
CA ARG A 66 0.19 -19.77 16.42
C ARG A 66 1.72 -19.65 16.31
N GLN A 67 2.23 -18.52 16.80
CA GLN A 67 3.67 -18.27 16.93
C GLN A 67 4.15 -18.48 18.36
N SER A 68 5.46 -18.73 18.53
CA SER A 68 6.06 -18.78 19.86
C SER A 68 6.11 -17.39 20.49
N GLN A 69 6.07 -17.33 21.82
CA GLN A 69 6.24 -16.06 22.55
C GLN A 69 7.56 -15.38 22.20
N GLU A 70 8.64 -16.16 22.07
CA GLU A 70 9.96 -15.66 21.66
C GLU A 70 9.92 -14.91 20.31
N LEU A 71 9.15 -15.40 19.33
CA LEU A 71 9.01 -14.71 18.05
C LEU A 71 8.22 -13.40 18.20
N ILE A 72 7.18 -13.40 19.02
CA ILE A 72 6.38 -12.20 19.31
C ILE A 72 7.27 -11.12 19.94
N ASP A 73 8.07 -11.48 20.94
CA ASP A 73 8.97 -10.56 21.64
C ASP A 73 10.04 -9.98 20.69
N LYS A 74 10.59 -10.81 19.80
CA LYS A 74 11.54 -10.38 18.76
C LYS A 74 10.92 -9.35 17.80
N ILE A 75 9.68 -9.59 17.36
CA ILE A 75 8.97 -8.67 16.45
C ILE A 75 8.65 -7.36 17.17
N GLU A 76 8.18 -7.42 18.41
CA GLU A 76 7.89 -6.22 19.20
C GLU A 76 9.15 -5.37 19.40
N ARG A 77 10.27 -5.99 19.77
CA ARG A 77 11.55 -5.30 19.92
C ARG A 77 11.97 -4.63 18.61
N LEU A 78 11.92 -5.37 17.49
CA LEU A 78 12.26 -4.83 16.17
C LEU A 78 11.42 -3.60 15.82
N ILE A 79 10.09 -3.67 16.04
CA ILE A 79 9.21 -2.52 15.76
C ILE A 79 9.60 -1.31 16.63
N LYS A 80 9.90 -1.52 17.91
CA LYS A 80 10.32 -0.42 18.81
C LYS A 80 11.67 0.19 18.43
N GLU A 81 12.56 -0.58 17.81
CA GLU A 81 13.88 -0.14 17.37
C GLU A 81 13.78 0.63 16.04
N GLU A 82 13.03 0.11 15.06
CA GLU A 82 12.99 0.62 13.69
C GLU A 82 11.92 1.70 13.44
N ALA A 83 10.84 1.76 14.26
CA ALA A 83 9.76 2.74 14.08
C ALA A 83 10.00 4.07 14.80
N LYS A 84 11.23 4.36 15.22
CA LYS A 84 11.67 5.64 15.78
C LYS A 84 12.15 6.58 14.68
#